data_AF-A0A955M874-F1
#
_entry.id   AF-A0A955M874-F1
#
_cell.length_a   1.000
_cell.length_b   1.000
_cell.length_c   1.000
_cell.angle_alpha   90.00
_cell.angle_beta   90.00
_cell.angle_gamma   90.00
#
_symmetry.space_group_name_H-M   'P 1'
#
loop_
_entity.id
_entity.type
_entity.pdbx_description
1 polymer ?
#
loop_
_entity_poly.entity_id
_entity_poly.type
_entity_poly.pdbx_seq_one_letter_code
_entity_poly.pdbx_strand_id
1 'polypeptide(L)'
;MMDSTGAIIAVLILIEAAVLTVAGHPRTKRFFKFLPAVFWIYFLPMLAATCGLIDSGHPVYGKITKTLLPAGLFLLLLCVDVKAVLRLGPKALGMMLAGSAGIMLGTVTVFAVYRHIVG
;
A
#
# COMPACT_ATOMS: atom_id res chain seq x y z
N MET A 1 13.57 -0.15 19.82
CA MET A 1 12.85 1.02 19.28
C MET A 1 13.86 2.07 18.88
N MET A 2 13.88 2.40 17.59
CA MET A 2 14.68 3.51 17.07
C MET A 2 13.86 4.79 17.19
N ASP A 3 14.17 5.66 18.16
CA ASP A 3 13.42 6.92 18.39
C ASP A 3 14.02 8.11 17.61
N SER A 4 15.07 7.86 16.83
CA SER A 4 15.74 8.87 16.02
C SER A 4 15.10 8.97 14.64
N THR A 5 14.56 10.15 14.32
CA THR A 5 13.90 10.45 13.02
C THR A 5 14.72 9.98 11.81
N GLY A 6 16.03 10.29 11.78
CA GLY A 6 16.89 9.92 10.66
C GLY A 6 17.10 8.41 10.53
N ALA A 7 17.10 7.70 11.66
CA ALA A 7 17.33 6.27 11.69
C ALA A 7 16.11 5.49 11.18
N ILE A 8 14.90 5.93 11.53
CA ILE A 8 13.64 5.38 10.97
C ILE A 8 13.62 5.54 9.45
N ILE A 9 13.88 6.75 8.96
CA ILE A 9 13.88 7.04 7.51
C ILE A 9 14.94 6.20 6.79
N ALA A 10 16.16 6.11 7.34
CA ALA A 10 17.23 5.33 6.74
C ALA A 10 16.87 3.84 6.62
N VAL A 11 16.24 3.26 7.64
CA VAL A 11 15.79 1.86 7.60
C VAL A 11 14.66 1.65 6.60
N LEU A 12 13.68 2.55 6.54
CA LEU A 12 12.59 2.46 5.57
C LEU A 12 13.12 2.53 4.14
N ILE A 13 13.99 3.51 3.84
CA ILE A 13 14.63 3.65 2.53
C ILE A 13 15.48 2.42 2.20
N LEU A 14 16.22 1.88 3.18
CA LEU A 14 17.04 0.68 2.99
C LEU A 14 16.18 -0.53 2.62
N ILE A 15 15.06 -0.74 3.31
CA ILE A 15 14.12 -1.83 3.03
C ILE A 15 13.53 -1.66 1.62
N GLU A 16 13.06 -0.47 1.28
CA GLU A 16 12.47 -0.19 -0.04
C GLU A 16 13.50 -0.36 -1.17
N ALA A 17 14.70 0.19 -1.00
CA ALA A 17 15.78 0.06 -1.96
C ALA A 17 16.20 -1.40 -2.14
N ALA A 18 16.32 -2.17 -1.06
CA ALA A 18 16.62 -3.60 -1.12
C ALA A 18 15.53 -4.37 -1.90
N VAL A 19 14.26 -4.10 -1.62
CA VAL A 19 13.14 -4.77 -2.32
C VAL A 19 13.11 -4.40 -3.80
N LEU A 20 13.24 -3.12 -4.15
CA LEU A 20 13.18 -2.67 -5.54
C LEU A 20 14.38 -3.13 -6.37
N THR A 21 15.58 -3.16 -5.79
CA THR A 21 16.77 -3.69 -6.46
C THR A 21 16.66 -5.18 -6.72
N VAL A 22 16.16 -5.95 -5.74
CA VAL A 22 15.94 -7.39 -5.88
C VAL A 22 14.79 -7.68 -6.85
N ALA A 23 13.75 -6.85 -6.89
CA ALA A 23 12.64 -6.95 -7.85
C ALA A 23 13.05 -6.64 -9.29
N GLY A 24 13.98 -5.70 -9.48
CA GLY A 24 14.52 -5.36 -10.79
C GLY A 24 15.50 -6.38 -11.36
N HIS A 25 16.02 -7.29 -10.54
CA HIS A 25 17.05 -8.24 -10.96
C HIS A 25 16.48 -9.37 -11.84
N PRO A 26 17.10 -9.69 -13.00
CA PRO A 26 16.55 -10.63 -13.98
C PRO A 26 16.34 -12.05 -13.45
N ARG A 27 17.16 -12.50 -12.49
CA ARG A 27 17.02 -13.83 -11.87
C ARG A 27 15.81 -13.94 -10.95
N THR A 28 15.39 -12.84 -10.31
CA THR A 28 14.31 -12.85 -9.30
C THR A 28 12.95 -12.43 -9.89
N LYS A 29 12.91 -11.98 -11.15
CA LYS A 29 11.69 -11.55 -11.84
C LYS A 29 10.55 -12.59 -11.82
N ARG A 30 10.88 -13.89 -11.82
CA ARG A 30 9.89 -14.97 -11.75
C ARG A 30 9.18 -15.04 -10.39
N PHE A 31 9.90 -14.73 -9.31
CA PHE A 31 9.35 -14.71 -7.94
C PHE A 31 8.40 -13.51 -7.76
N PHE A 32 8.80 -12.33 -8.24
CA PHE A 32 7.96 -11.12 -8.15
C PHE A 32 6.73 -11.11 -9.09
N LYS A 33 6.58 -12.13 -9.94
CA LYS A 33 5.35 -12.33 -10.72
C LYS A 33 4.21 -12.92 -9.88
N PHE A 34 4.54 -13.70 -8.86
CA PHE A 34 3.54 -14.28 -7.94
C PHE A 34 3.17 -13.29 -6.83
N LEU A 35 4.19 -12.68 -6.20
CA LEU A 35 4.04 -11.64 -5.18
C LEU A 35 4.71 -10.36 -5.66
N PRO A 36 3.95 -9.33 -6.08
CA PRO A 36 4.51 -8.11 -6.65
C PRO A 36 5.37 -7.35 -5.63
N ALA A 37 6.32 -6.54 -6.11
CA ALA A 37 7.20 -5.76 -5.24
C ALA A 37 6.43 -4.87 -4.24
N VAL A 38 5.27 -4.37 -4.65
CA VAL A 38 4.35 -3.58 -3.81
C VAL A 38 3.97 -4.32 -2.53
N PHE A 39 3.70 -5.62 -2.60
CA PHE A 39 3.41 -6.43 -1.41
C PHE A 39 4.57 -6.38 -0.41
N TRP A 40 5.80 -6.55 -0.88
CA TRP A 40 6.99 -6.60 -0.04
C TRP A 40 7.35 -5.26 0.59
N ILE A 41 7.20 -4.15 -0.15
CA ILE A 41 7.44 -2.80 0.40
C ILE A 41 6.40 -2.40 1.44
N TYR A 42 5.22 -3.03 1.48
CA TYR A 42 4.27 -2.87 2.59
C TYR A 42 4.57 -3.84 3.74
N PHE A 43 4.84 -5.10 3.42
CA PHE A 43 4.96 -6.19 4.40
C PHE A 43 6.23 -6.10 5.26
N LEU A 44 7.39 -5.83 4.65
CA LEU A 44 8.67 -5.80 5.37
C LEU A 44 8.76 -4.66 6.41
N PRO A 45 8.39 -3.39 6.09
CA PRO A 45 8.34 -2.33 7.09
C PRO A 45 7.34 -2.63 8.21
N MET A 46 6.20 -3.25 7.88
CA MET A 46 5.19 -3.64 8.86
C MET A 46 5.73 -4.71 9.83
N LEU A 47 6.47 -5.70 9.33
CA LEU A 47 7.16 -6.67 10.19
C LEU A 47 8.22 -6.01 11.05
N ALA A 48 9.03 -5.10 10.49
CA ALA A 48 10.03 -4.36 11.25
C ALA A 48 9.40 -3.54 12.39
N ALA A 49 8.24 -2.92 12.15
CA ALA A 49 7.47 -2.24 13.19
C ALA A 49 6.93 -3.23 14.25
N THR A 50 6.36 -4.34 13.82
CA THR A 50 5.78 -5.36 14.71
C THR A 50 6.85 -6.02 15.61
N CYS A 51 8.06 -6.22 15.10
CA CYS A 51 9.20 -6.72 15.87
C CYS A 51 9.80 -5.68 16.83
N GLY A 52 9.26 -4.45 16.89
CA GLY A 52 9.74 -3.37 17.78
C GLY A 52 11.04 -2.70 17.30
N LEU A 53 11.47 -2.97 16.06
CA LEU A 53 12.64 -2.31 15.47
C LEU A 53 12.35 -0.84 15.19
N ILE A 54 11.15 -0.57 14.67
CA ILE A 54 10.68 0.76 14.28
C ILE A 54 9.52 1.16 15.21
N ASP A 55 9.59 2.35 15.82
CA ASP A 55 8.44 2.92 16.52
C ASP A 55 7.40 3.40 15.52
N SER A 56 6.20 2.79 15.53
CA SER A 56 5.07 3.16 14.65
C SER A 56 4.35 4.43 15.09
N GLY A 57 4.52 4.88 16.34
CA GLY A 57 3.90 6.09 16.88
C GLY A 57 4.67 7.38 16.60
N HIS A 58 5.85 7.27 15.99
CA HIS A 58 6.77 8.39 15.87
C HIS A 58 6.21 9.53 14.99
N PRO A 59 6.35 10.82 15.38
CA PRO A 59 5.77 11.97 14.66
C PRO A 59 6.29 12.16 13.23
N VAL A 60 7.38 11.50 12.86
CA VAL A 60 7.94 11.51 11.49
C VAL A 60 6.92 11.07 10.45
N TYR A 61 6.10 10.05 10.74
CA TYR A 61 5.07 9.59 9.79
C TYR A 61 4.03 10.67 9.53
N GLY A 62 3.62 11.38 10.58
CA GLY A 62 2.72 12.53 10.45
C GLY A 62 3.32 13.61 9.55
N LYS A 63 4.62 13.88 9.66
CA LYS A 63 5.31 14.86 8.81
C LYS A 63 5.40 14.40 7.36
N ILE A 64 5.74 13.13 7.10
CA ILE A 64 5.78 12.55 5.76
C ILE A 64 4.39 12.61 5.10
N THR A 65 3.34 12.17 5.81
CA THR A 65 1.97 12.18 5.28
C THR A 65 1.45 13.59 5.02
N LYS A 66 1.86 14.59 5.79
CA LYS A 66 1.42 15.98 5.60
C LYS A 66 2.21 16.75 4.56
N THR A 67 3.46 16.37 4.28
CA THR A 67 4.35 17.14 3.39
C THR A 67 4.74 16.39 2.12
N LEU A 68 5.19 15.14 2.25
CA LEU A 68 5.68 14.33 1.13
C LEU A 68 4.53 13.66 0.37
N LEU A 69 3.51 13.16 1.07
CA LEU A 69 2.37 12.50 0.42
C LEU A 69 1.61 13.44 -0.54
N PRO A 70 1.27 14.69 -0.16
CA PRO A 70 0.59 15.60 -1.07
C PRO A 70 1.46 15.98 -2.28
N ALA A 71 2.77 16.15 -2.08
CA ALA A 71 3.71 16.41 -3.17
C ALA A 71 3.79 15.21 -4.14
N GLY A 72 3.88 13.99 -3.62
CA GLY A 72 3.87 12.76 -4.41
C GLY A 72 2.56 12.57 -5.17
N LEU A 73 1.41 12.83 -4.53
CA LEU A 73 0.11 12.80 -5.18
C LEU A 73 0.00 13.84 -6.29
N PHE A 74 0.49 15.05 -6.05
CA PHE A 74 0.52 16.10 -7.08
C PHE A 74 1.38 15.70 -8.28
N LEU A 75 2.57 15.14 -8.05
CA LEU A 75 3.42 14.60 -9.11
C LEU A 75 2.72 13.47 -9.89
N LEU A 76 2.05 12.56 -9.19
CA LEU A 76 1.26 11.50 -9.83
C LEU A 76 0.12 12.07 -10.67
N LEU A 77 -0.58 13.10 -10.19
CA LEU A 77 -1.65 13.77 -10.92
C LEU A 77 -1.13 14.49 -12.18
N LEU A 78 0.06 15.10 -12.13
CA LEU A 78 0.71 15.69 -13.31
C LEU A 78 1.04 14.64 -14.38
N CYS A 79 1.35 13.40 -13.98
CA CYS A 79 1.60 12.29 -14.91
C CYS A 79 0.32 11.65 -15.48
N VAL A 80 -0.85 11.97 -14.92
CA VAL A 80 -2.13 11.36 -15.33
C VAL A 80 -2.75 12.14 -16.49
N ASP A 81 -3.25 11.40 -17.50
CA ASP A 81 -4.05 11.97 -18.58
C ASP A 81 -5.47 12.28 -18.09
N VAL A 82 -5.70 13.54 -17.71
CA VAL A 82 -7.00 14.04 -17.24
C VAL A 82 -8.10 13.81 -18.28
N LYS A 83 -7.80 13.91 -19.58
CA LYS A 83 -8.79 13.73 -20.65
C LYS A 83 -9.22 12.26 -20.75
N ALA A 84 -8.28 11.33 -20.61
CA ALA A 84 -8.60 9.90 -20.56
C ALA A 84 -9.45 9.55 -19.33
N VAL A 85 -9.11 10.10 -18.16
CA VAL A 85 -9.88 9.91 -16.91
C VAL A 85 -11.32 10.42 -17.07
N LEU A 86 -11.51 11.63 -17.62
CA LEU A 86 -12.84 12.20 -17.83
C LEU A 86 -13.69 11.35 -18.80
N ARG A 87 -13.08 10.80 -19.85
CA ARG A 87 -13.79 9.91 -20.80
C ARG A 87 -14.20 8.58 -20.18
N LEU A 88 -13.48 8.11 -19.15
CA LEU A 88 -13.82 6.92 -18.40
C LEU A 88 -14.94 7.14 -17.36
N GLY A 89 -15.20 8.40 -16.96
CA GLY A 89 -16.08 8.81 -15.87
C GLY A 89 -17.23 7.86 -15.51
N PRO A 90 -18.25 7.68 -16.37
CA PRO A 90 -19.40 6.83 -16.06
C PRO A 90 -19.05 5.33 -15.92
N LYS A 91 -18.09 4.83 -16.71
CA LYS A 91 -17.62 3.43 -16.59
C LYS A 91 -16.84 3.21 -15.30
N ALA A 92 -15.98 4.17 -14.94
CA ALA A 92 -15.20 4.15 -13.71
C ALA A 92 -16.11 4.21 -12.46
N LEU A 93 -17.15 5.05 -12.49
CA LEU A 93 -18.11 5.12 -11.40
C LEU A 93 -18.93 3.82 -11.28
N GLY A 94 -19.38 3.27 -12.41
CA GLY A 94 -20.10 1.99 -12.43
C GLY A 94 -19.26 0.84 -11.86
N MET A 95 -18.00 0.69 -12.27
CA MET A 95 -17.11 -0.33 -11.71
C MET A 95 -16.83 -0.12 -10.22
N MET A 96 -16.71 1.13 -9.76
CA MET A 96 -16.53 1.44 -8.34
C MET A 96 -17.76 1.06 -7.52
N LEU A 97 -18.97 1.41 -7.98
CA LEU A 97 -20.21 1.07 -7.29
C LEU A 97 -20.45 -0.44 -7.26
N ALA A 98 -20.20 -1.13 -8.38
CA ALA A 98 -20.28 -2.59 -8.45
C ALA A 98 -19.27 -3.24 -7.49
N GLY A 99 -18.03 -2.75 -7.42
CA GLY A 99 -17.02 -3.20 -6.48
C GLY A 99 -17.42 -2.97 -5.02
N SER A 100 -17.88 -1.77 -4.69
CA SER A 100 -18.34 -1.42 -3.33
C SER A 100 -19.55 -2.26 -2.90
N ALA A 101 -20.55 -2.41 -3.77
CA ALA A 101 -21.70 -3.28 -3.51
C ALA A 101 -21.27 -4.75 -3.36
N GLY A 102 -20.33 -5.21 -4.19
CA GLY A 102 -19.75 -6.54 -4.09
C GLY A 102 -19.06 -6.78 -2.74
N ILE A 103 -18.29 -5.82 -2.23
CA ILE A 103 -17.67 -5.91 -0.90
C ILE A 103 -18.74 -5.95 0.19
N MET A 104 -19.74 -5.05 0.15
CA MET A 104 -20.82 -5.04 1.16
C MET A 104 -21.62 -6.34 1.19
N LEU A 105 -22.00 -6.86 0.02
CA LEU A 105 -22.73 -8.12 -0.08
C LEU A 105 -21.86 -9.31 0.31
N GLY A 106 -20.57 -9.29 -0.08
CA GLY A 106 -19.60 -10.33 0.24
C GLY A 106 -19.40 -10.47 1.74
N THR A 107 -19.20 -9.36 2.47
CA THR A 107 -19.02 -9.38 3.92
C THR A 107 -20.27 -9.90 4.64
N VAL A 108 -21.46 -9.45 4.25
CA VAL A 108 -22.74 -9.93 4.82
C VAL A 108 -22.94 -11.43 4.56
N THR A 109 -22.67 -11.88 3.34
CA THR A 109 -22.85 -13.29 2.95
C THR A 109 -21.88 -14.20 3.70
N VAL A 110 -20.60 -13.83 3.75
CA VAL A 110 -19.58 -14.58 4.52
C VAL A 110 -19.97 -14.67 5.98
N PHE A 111 -20.38 -13.55 6.60
CA PHE A 111 -20.82 -13.55 7.99
C PHE A 111 -22.04 -14.45 8.21
N ALA A 112 -23.04 -14.39 7.32
CA ALA A 112 -24.24 -15.22 7.42
C ALA A 112 -23.95 -16.73 7.31
N VAL A 113 -23.01 -17.13 6.46
CA VAL A 113 -22.59 -18.53 6.30
C VAL A 113 -21.82 -19.01 7.54
N TYR A 114 -20.87 -18.21 8.02
CA TYR A 114 -20.02 -18.59 9.15
C TYR A 114 -20.65 -18.34 10.52
N ARG A 115 -21.83 -17.73 10.58
CA ARG A 115 -22.52 -17.44 11.85
C ARG A 115 -22.72 -18.69 12.72
N HIS A 116 -22.86 -19.87 12.12
CA HIS A 116 -23.06 -21.15 12.83
C HIS A 116 -21.77 -21.73 13.43
N ILE A 117 -20.60 -21.25 12.99
CA ILE A 117 -19.29 -21.70 13.50
C ILE A 117 -18.75 -20.69 14.52
N VAL A 118 -19.08 -19.40 14.35
CA VAL A 118 -18.58 -18.28 15.17
C VAL A 118 -19.56 -17.90 16.29
N GLY A 119 -20.81 -18.34 16.24
CA GLY A 119 -21.88 -18.06 17.22
C GLY A 119 -22.57 -19.31 17.73
#